data_AF-A0A971FQY1-F1
#
_entry.id   AF-A0A971FQY1-F1
#
_cell.length_a   1.000
_cell.length_b   1.000
_cell.length_c   1.000
_cell.angle_alpha   90.00
_cell.angle_beta   90.00
_cell.angle_gamma   90.00
#
_symmetry.space_group_name_H-M   'P 1'
#
loop_
_entity.id
_entity.type
_entity.pdbx_description
1 polymer ?
#
loop_
_entity_poly.entity_id
_entity_poly.type
_entity_poly.pdbx_seq_one_letter_code
_entity_poly.pdbx_strand_id
1 'polypeptide(L)'
;DILGSNVDLDGDKVVIGGDDGDKIEIGGSEWPDSELARVIPKYPSGTVESVIQSSNVVQVSISGTNERDFKAYLEQIKDIFSENAYEGTSDGSTTYSASDGKGHSILIIYDDESCSISLGKDS
;
A
#
# COMPACT_ATOMS: atom_id res chain seq x y z
N ASP A 1 11.96 -31.09 2.72
CA ASP A 1 12.40 -29.96 3.55
C ASP A 1 11.73 -28.68 3.11
N ILE A 2 10.84 -28.15 3.95
CA ILE A 2 10.19 -26.85 3.76
C ILE A 2 11.02 -25.89 4.60
N LEU A 3 11.81 -25.07 3.92
CA LEU A 3 12.82 -24.19 4.48
C LEU A 3 12.18 -22.97 5.17
N GLY A 4 12.53 -22.73 6.43
CA GLY A 4 12.84 -21.38 6.96
C GLY A 4 11.74 -20.40 7.40
N SER A 5 10.48 -20.54 7.00
CA SER A 5 9.49 -19.49 7.32
C SER A 5 8.91 -19.63 8.74
N ASN A 6 9.05 -18.58 9.57
CA ASN A 6 8.31 -18.46 10.82
C ASN A 6 6.90 -17.95 10.49
N VAL A 7 5.88 -18.80 10.69
CA VAL A 7 4.48 -18.47 10.45
C VAL A 7 3.81 -18.28 11.80
N ASP A 8 3.34 -17.06 12.08
CA ASP A 8 2.49 -16.76 13.21
C ASP A 8 1.02 -16.74 12.74
N LEU A 9 0.16 -17.51 13.43
CA LEU A 9 -1.25 -17.66 13.13
C LEU A 9 -2.06 -17.23 14.35
N ASP A 10 -2.63 -16.03 14.29
CA ASP A 10 -3.62 -15.55 15.25
C ASP A 10 -4.98 -15.52 14.57
N GLY A 11 -5.71 -16.64 14.62
CA GLY A 11 -7.12 -16.80 14.20
C GLY A 11 -7.45 -16.42 12.75
N ASP A 12 -7.43 -15.11 12.46
CA ASP A 12 -7.75 -14.46 11.19
C ASP A 12 -6.54 -13.75 10.54
N LYS A 13 -5.38 -13.69 11.22
CA LYS A 13 -4.15 -13.03 10.79
C LYS A 13 -3.06 -14.04 10.46
N VAL A 14 -2.46 -13.90 9.28
CA VAL A 14 -1.27 -14.67 8.87
C VAL A 14 -0.11 -13.71 8.67
N VAL A 15 1.02 -13.98 9.34
CA VAL A 15 2.27 -13.24 9.14
C VAL A 15 3.35 -14.18 8.62
N ILE A 16 3.99 -13.80 7.51
CA ILE A 16 5.13 -14.50 6.91
C ILE A 16 6.31 -13.53 6.91
N GLY A 17 7.38 -13.89 7.62
CA GLY A 17 8.65 -13.16 7.62
C GLY A 17 9.71 -13.87 6.79
N GLY A 18 10.50 -13.11 6.03
CA GLY A 18 11.77 -13.54 5.43
C GLY A 18 12.97 -13.08 6.26
N ASP A 19 14.12 -13.74 6.07
CA ASP A 19 15.35 -13.45 6.81
C ASP A 19 15.89 -12.01 6.58
N ASP A 20 15.50 -11.37 5.48
CA ASP A 20 15.95 -10.04 5.06
C ASP A 20 15.06 -8.89 5.57
N GLY A 21 14.11 -9.17 6.47
CA GLY A 21 13.16 -8.19 6.99
C GLY A 21 11.91 -7.99 6.13
N ASP A 22 11.75 -8.81 5.09
CA ASP A 22 10.54 -8.89 4.28
C ASP A 22 9.39 -9.43 5.13
N LYS A 23 8.23 -8.77 5.05
CA LYS A 23 7.05 -9.13 5.82
C LYS A 23 5.81 -9.11 4.94
N ILE A 24 5.06 -10.19 5.00
CA ILE A 24 3.71 -10.30 4.42
C ILE A 24 2.73 -10.51 5.58
N GLU A 25 1.72 -9.64 5.66
CA GLU A 25 0.61 -9.75 6.60
C GLU A 25 -0.71 -9.84 5.84
N ILE A 26 -1.57 -10.78 6.21
CA ILE A 26 -2.87 -11.01 5.58
C ILE A 26 -3.96 -11.06 6.66
N GLY A 27 -5.05 -10.33 6.43
CA GLY A 27 -6.24 -10.25 7.28
C GLY A 27 -6.15 -9.16 8.35
N GLY A 28 -7.14 -8.24 8.41
CA GLY A 28 -7.35 -7.27 9.49
C GLY A 28 -6.08 -6.57 9.99
N SER A 29 -5.17 -6.25 9.06
CA SER A 29 -3.78 -5.93 9.38
C SER A 29 -3.61 -4.48 9.82
N GLU A 30 -2.49 -4.18 10.45
CA GLU A 30 -2.14 -2.80 10.77
C GLU A 30 -1.54 -2.09 9.54
N TRP A 31 -1.54 -0.76 9.57
CA TRP A 31 -0.85 0.01 8.53
C TRP A 31 0.66 -0.30 8.56
N PRO A 32 1.34 -0.46 7.41
CA PRO A 32 2.78 -0.73 7.40
C PRO A 32 3.57 0.37 8.12
N ASP A 33 4.62 -0.04 8.83
CA ASP A 33 5.43 0.81 9.69
C ASP A 33 6.89 0.95 9.25
N SER A 34 7.25 0.32 8.12
CA SER A 34 8.57 0.44 7.49
C SER A 34 8.95 1.89 7.17
N GLU A 35 10.25 2.16 7.06
CA GLU A 35 10.76 3.49 6.71
C GLU A 35 10.20 4.00 5.38
N LEU A 36 9.99 3.10 4.41
CA LEU A 36 9.37 3.46 3.13
C LEU A 36 7.89 3.83 3.31
N ALA A 37 7.13 3.08 4.10
CA ALA A 37 5.71 3.38 4.35
C ALA A 37 5.47 4.72 5.03
N ARG A 38 6.45 5.24 5.79
CA ARG A 38 6.37 6.54 6.47
C ARG A 38 6.43 7.75 5.52
N VAL A 39 6.78 7.54 4.25
CA VAL A 39 6.76 8.58 3.21
C VAL A 39 5.33 9.04 2.88
N ILE A 40 4.34 8.17 3.09
CA ILE A 40 2.92 8.44 2.81
C ILE A 40 2.10 8.51 4.11
N PRO A 41 1.02 9.31 4.15
CA PRO A 41 0.10 9.30 5.28
C PRO A 41 -0.61 7.94 5.39
N LYS A 42 -1.14 7.63 6.58
CA LYS A 42 -2.02 6.48 6.75
C LYS A 42 -3.34 6.72 6.02
N TYR A 43 -3.84 5.70 5.32
CA TYR A 43 -5.15 5.77 4.69
C TYR A 43 -6.27 5.90 5.74
N PRO A 44 -7.26 6.79 5.56
CA PRO A 44 -8.11 7.26 6.65
C PRO A 44 -9.24 6.29 7.08
N SER A 45 -9.63 5.33 6.25
CA SER A 45 -10.76 4.43 6.53
C SER A 45 -10.64 3.05 5.85
N GLY A 46 -11.62 2.17 6.12
CA GLY A 46 -11.63 0.80 5.61
C GLY A 46 -10.82 -0.18 6.46
N THR A 47 -10.77 -1.43 5.99
CA THR A 47 -10.01 -2.53 6.59
C THR A 47 -8.79 -2.81 5.75
N VAL A 48 -7.61 -2.86 6.36
CA VAL A 48 -6.40 -3.33 5.67
C VAL A 48 -6.48 -4.85 5.55
N GLU A 49 -6.66 -5.33 4.33
CA GLU A 49 -6.78 -6.75 4.00
C GLU A 49 -5.41 -7.43 3.91
N SER A 50 -4.42 -6.71 3.40
CA SER A 50 -3.06 -7.23 3.30
C SER A 50 -2.02 -6.12 3.26
N VAL A 51 -0.84 -6.45 3.76
CA VAL A 51 0.37 -5.64 3.70
C VAL A 51 1.50 -6.51 3.20
N ILE A 52 2.18 -6.07 2.15
CA ILE A 52 3.47 -6.61 1.72
C ILE A 52 4.47 -5.47 1.92
N GLN A 53 5.52 -5.69 2.71
CA GLN A 53 6.57 -4.70 2.87
C GLN A 53 7.96 -5.32 2.90
N SER A 54 8.89 -4.61 2.28
CA SER A 54 10.33 -4.85 2.33
C SER A 54 11.07 -3.52 2.44
N SER A 55 12.39 -3.58 2.35
CA SER A 55 13.21 -2.37 2.28
C SER A 55 12.95 -1.50 1.03
N ASN A 56 12.37 -2.06 -0.05
CA ASN A 56 12.26 -1.38 -1.35
C ASN A 56 10.83 -1.28 -1.90
N VAL A 57 9.88 -2.05 -1.34
CA VAL A 57 8.48 -2.01 -1.77
C VAL A 57 7.56 -2.04 -0.56
N VAL A 58 6.46 -1.31 -0.64
CA VAL A 58 5.30 -1.40 0.26
C VAL A 58 4.06 -1.52 -0.62
N GLN A 59 3.22 -2.52 -0.35
CA GLN A 59 1.92 -2.67 -0.96
C GLN A 59 0.86 -2.87 0.12
N VAL A 60 -0.23 -2.13 0.02
CA VAL A 60 -1.36 -2.17 0.96
C VAL A 60 -2.65 -2.36 0.18
N SER A 61 -3.45 -3.35 0.57
CA SER A 61 -4.79 -3.56 0.04
C SER A 61 -5.82 -3.23 1.10
N ILE A 62 -6.80 -2.40 0.76
CA ILE A 62 -7.81 -1.87 1.69
C ILE A 62 -9.18 -2.14 1.10
N SER A 63 -10.11 -2.66 1.91
CA SER A 63 -11.51 -2.88 1.55
C SER A 63 -12.45 -2.03 2.41
N GLY A 64 -13.71 -1.89 2.00
CA GLY A 64 -14.74 -1.18 2.77
C GLY A 64 -14.43 0.32 2.95
N THR A 65 -13.70 0.91 2.00
CA THR A 65 -13.48 2.36 1.94
C THR A 65 -14.56 3.04 1.10
N ASN A 66 -14.54 4.37 1.01
CA ASN A 66 -15.46 5.17 0.22
C ASN A 66 -14.74 6.23 -0.62
N GLU A 67 -15.43 6.73 -1.64
CA GLU A 67 -14.88 7.66 -2.63
C GLU A 67 -14.43 8.99 -2.00
N ARG A 68 -15.11 9.47 -0.95
CA ARG A 68 -14.74 10.72 -0.27
C ARG A 68 -13.38 10.58 0.40
N ASP A 69 -13.17 9.48 1.13
CA ASP A 69 -11.92 9.21 1.83
C ASP A 69 -10.78 8.94 0.86
N PHE A 70 -11.05 8.21 -0.23
CA PHE A 70 -10.11 8.05 -1.33
C PHE A 70 -9.69 9.40 -1.92
N LYS A 71 -10.62 10.29 -2.25
CA LYS A 71 -10.30 11.62 -2.81
C LYS A 71 -9.46 12.45 -1.83
N ALA A 72 -9.82 12.48 -0.55
CA ALA A 72 -9.06 13.20 0.47
C ALA A 72 -7.63 12.64 0.65
N TYR A 73 -7.47 11.32 0.53
CA TYR A 73 -6.17 10.67 0.55
C TYR A 73 -5.35 11.01 -0.71
N LEU A 74 -5.97 10.93 -1.88
CA LEU A 74 -5.33 11.20 -3.17
C LEU A 74 -4.78 12.63 -3.25
N GLU A 75 -5.50 13.62 -2.73
CA GLU A 75 -5.01 15.01 -2.70
C GLU A 75 -3.76 15.16 -1.81
N GLN A 76 -3.70 14.49 -0.65
CA GLN A 76 -2.49 14.47 0.18
C GLN A 76 -1.32 13.78 -0.54
N ILE A 77 -1.61 12.74 -1.31
CA ILE A 77 -0.58 12.04 -2.09
C ILE A 77 -0.05 12.93 -3.21
N LYS A 78 -0.91 13.70 -3.89
CA LYS A 78 -0.51 14.64 -4.94
C LYS A 78 0.42 15.75 -4.44
N ASP A 79 0.35 16.10 -3.15
CA ASP A 79 1.30 17.04 -2.53
C ASP A 79 2.70 16.44 -2.31
N ILE A 80 2.81 15.11 -2.24
CA ILE A 80 4.07 14.37 -1.99
C ILE A 80 4.65 13.83 -3.30
N PHE A 81 3.82 13.23 -4.13
CA PHE A 81 4.14 12.63 -5.42
C PHE A 81 3.43 13.42 -6.50
N SER A 82 4.13 14.32 -7.20
CA SER A 82 3.55 15.15 -8.25
C SER A 82 4.32 15.08 -9.58
N GLU A 83 5.51 14.46 -9.58
CA GLU A 83 6.34 14.38 -10.78
C GLU A 83 5.89 13.22 -11.66
N ASN A 84 5.95 13.41 -12.99
CA ASN A 84 5.54 12.42 -14.00
C ASN A 84 4.15 11.83 -13.74
N ALA A 85 3.25 12.65 -13.17
CA ALA A 85 1.96 12.18 -12.71
C ALA A 85 1.06 11.73 -13.87
N TYR A 86 0.39 10.62 -13.67
CA TYR A 86 -0.71 10.11 -14.47
C TYR A 86 -1.93 9.91 -13.57
N GLU A 87 -3.08 10.39 -14.02
CA GLU A 87 -4.38 10.15 -13.40
C GLU A 87 -5.36 9.75 -14.49
N GLY A 88 -6.03 8.62 -14.31
CA GLY A 88 -6.96 8.08 -15.29
C GLY A 88 -8.09 7.32 -14.63
N THR A 89 -9.28 7.41 -15.21
CA THR A 89 -10.46 6.64 -14.79
C THR A 89 -10.93 5.78 -15.95
N SER A 90 -11.08 4.47 -15.72
CA SER A 90 -11.63 3.51 -16.69
C SER A 90 -12.47 2.47 -15.95
N ASP A 91 -13.62 2.12 -16.50
CA ASP A 91 -14.50 1.06 -15.99
C ASP A 91 -14.86 1.18 -14.49
N GLY A 92 -14.97 2.41 -13.97
CA GLY A 92 -15.26 2.67 -12.55
C GLY A 92 -14.03 2.71 -11.65
N SER A 93 -12.88 2.25 -12.14
CA SER A 93 -11.61 2.33 -11.42
C SER A 93 -10.87 3.63 -11.71
N THR A 94 -10.32 4.25 -10.67
CA THR A 94 -9.38 5.37 -10.75
C THR A 94 -7.97 4.90 -10.46
N THR A 95 -7.05 5.24 -11.37
CA THR A 95 -5.61 4.98 -11.22
C THR A 95 -4.87 6.30 -11.10
N TYR A 96 -3.96 6.38 -10.14
CA TYR A 96 -3.01 7.46 -10.00
C TYR A 96 -1.59 6.90 -9.89
N SER A 97 -0.65 7.44 -10.65
CA SER A 97 0.77 7.10 -10.49
C SER A 97 1.64 8.33 -10.61
N ALA A 98 2.66 8.46 -9.78
CA ALA A 98 3.58 9.59 -9.80
C ALA A 98 4.89 9.26 -9.08
N SER A 99 5.89 10.12 -9.22
CA SER A 99 7.15 10.10 -8.45
C SER A 99 7.26 11.32 -7.54
N ASP A 100 8.10 11.24 -6.51
CA ASP A 100 8.37 12.35 -5.57
C ASP A 100 9.66 13.13 -5.88
N GLY A 101 10.37 12.74 -6.95
CA GLY A 101 11.66 13.33 -7.35
C GLY A 101 12.84 12.99 -6.43
N LYS A 102 12.63 12.14 -5.41
CA LYS A 102 13.63 11.70 -4.41
C LYS A 102 13.93 10.21 -4.51
N GLY A 103 13.54 9.58 -5.61
CA GLY A 103 13.74 8.15 -5.86
C GLY A 103 12.62 7.28 -5.31
N HIS A 104 11.42 7.80 -5.10
CA HIS A 104 10.23 7.01 -4.79
C HIS A 104 9.14 7.20 -5.86
N SER A 105 8.43 6.12 -6.14
CA SER A 105 7.26 6.10 -7.02
C SER A 105 6.06 5.44 -6.36
N ILE A 106 4.88 5.97 -6.64
CA ILE A 106 3.61 5.48 -6.12
C ILE A 106 2.66 5.09 -7.26
N LEU A 107 1.88 4.04 -7.02
CA LEU A 107 0.72 3.64 -7.81
C LEU A 107 -0.46 3.42 -6.85
N ILE A 108 -1.57 4.10 -7.09
CA ILE A 108 -2.82 3.94 -6.36
C ILE A 108 -3.88 3.52 -7.36
N ILE A 109 -4.62 2.46 -7.03
CA ILE A 109 -5.77 1.99 -7.79
C ILE A 109 -6.95 1.93 -6.83
N TYR A 110 -8.01 2.67 -7.15
CA TYR A 110 -9.27 2.64 -6.43
C TYR A 110 -10.35 2.08 -7.35
N ASP A 111 -11.13 1.13 -6.87
CA ASP A 111 -12.28 0.59 -7.58
C ASP A 111 -13.35 0.17 -6.59
N ASP A 112 -14.60 0.56 -6.85
CA ASP A 112 -15.75 0.34 -5.98
C ASP A 112 -15.52 0.82 -4.53
N GLU A 113 -15.30 -0.10 -3.58
CA GLU A 113 -14.96 0.17 -2.17
C GLU A 113 -13.56 -0.35 -1.80
N SER A 114 -12.71 -0.60 -2.78
CA SER A 114 -11.35 -1.14 -2.62
C SER A 114 -10.28 -0.15 -3.06
N CYS A 115 -9.20 -0.05 -2.28
CA CYS A 115 -8.03 0.75 -2.59
C CYS A 115 -6.76 -0.09 -2.49
N SER A 116 -5.95 -0.10 -3.54
CA SER A 116 -4.62 -0.68 -3.58
C SER A 116 -3.58 0.45 -3.67
N ILE A 117 -2.57 0.41 -2.81
CA ILE A 117 -1.49 1.40 -2.74
C ILE A 117 -0.17 0.66 -2.85
N SER A 118 0.62 0.99 -3.86
CA SER A 118 1.96 0.44 -4.08
C SER A 118 2.98 1.58 -4.08
N LEU A 119 3.99 1.47 -3.24
CA LEU A 119 5.11 2.41 -3.11
C LEU A 119 6.41 1.65 -3.36
N GLY A 120 7.26 2.18 -4.23
CA GLY A 120 8.55 1.59 -4.58
C GLY A 120 9.68 2.61 -4.53
N LYS A 121 10.90 2.12 -4.35
CA LYS A 121 12.11 2.89 -4.67
C LYS A 121 12.40 2.76 -6.15
N ASP A 122 12.74 3.87 -6.79
CA ASP A 122 13.23 3.86 -8.17
C ASP A 122 14.59 3.15 -8.20
N SER A 123 14.77 2.27 -9.18
CA SER A 123 15.99 1.47 -9.38
C SER A 123 17.03 2.18 -10.23
#